data_AF-A0A2E8D926-F1
#
_entry.id   AF-A0A2E8D926-F1
#
_cell.length_a   1.000
_cell.length_b   1.000
_cell.length_c   1.000
_cell.angle_alpha   90.00
_cell.angle_beta   90.00
_cell.angle_gamma   90.00
#
_symmetry.space_group_name_H-M   'P 1'
#
loop_
_entity.id
_entity.type
_entity.pdbx_description
1 polymer ?
#
loop_
_entity_poly.entity_id
_entity_poly.type
_entity_poly.pdbx_seq_one_letter_code
_entity_poly.pdbx_strand_id
1 'polypeptide(L)' 'MTGDVNGDGTDDLILGARFADGPDEDRNFAGEAYVIFGVISHSAARLIWRATRPTSPSMRPRTVIA' A
#
# COMPACT_ATOMS: atom_id res chain seq x y z
N MET A 1 -4.17 8.98 -14.60
CA MET A 1 -4.39 9.47 -13.23
C MET A 1 -4.47 8.22 -12.39
N THR A 2 -3.44 7.95 -11.59
CA THR A 2 -3.50 6.94 -10.54
C THR A 2 -3.98 7.64 -9.28
N GLY A 3 -4.68 6.93 -8.41
CA GLY A 3 -5.20 7.51 -7.18
C GLY A 3 -5.84 6.45 -6.31
N ASP A 4 -5.76 6.66 -5.00
CA ASP A 4 -6.39 5.83 -3.99
C ASP A 4 -7.91 6.06 -3.99
N VAL A 5 -8.67 5.09 -4.50
CA VAL A 5 -10.12 5.18 -4.66
C VAL A 5 -10.85 4.67 -3.41
N ASN A 6 -10.25 3.74 -2.66
CA ASN A 6 -10.86 3.10 -1.50
C ASN A 6 -10.39 3.66 -0.14
N GLY A 7 -9.37 4.52 -0.13
CA GLY A 7 -8.83 5.18 1.05
C GLY A 7 -7.80 4.35 1.83
N ASP A 8 -7.13 3.37 1.21
CA ASP A 8 -6.17 2.48 1.88
C ASP A 8 -4.72 2.98 1.89
N GLY A 9 -4.46 4.13 1.25
CA GLY A 9 -3.15 4.74 1.15
C GLY A 9 -2.27 4.21 0.01
N THR A 10 -2.81 3.39 -0.89
CA THR A 10 -2.14 2.89 -2.08
C THR A 10 -2.82 3.37 -3.36
N ASP A 11 -2.04 3.67 -4.39
CA ASP A 11 -2.59 4.05 -5.70
C ASP A 11 -3.32 2.88 -6.37
N ASP A 12 -4.56 3.11 -6.80
CA ASP A 12 -5.36 2.18 -7.60
C ASP A 12 -5.26 2.48 -9.10
N LEU A 13 -5.67 1.49 -9.91
CA LEU A 13 -5.76 1.60 -11.36
C LEU A 13 -7.20 1.45 -11.86
N ILE A 14 -7.62 2.37 -12.73
CA ILE A 14 -8.92 2.32 -13.41
C ILE A 14 -8.70 1.99 -14.89
N LEU A 15 -9.38 0.96 -15.39
CA LEU A 15 -9.36 0.54 -16.79
C LEU A 15 -10.76 0.60 -17.40
N GLY A 16 -10.86 1.16 -18.60
CA GLY A 16 -12.10 1.15 -19.39
C GLY A 16 -12.06 0.09 -20.48
N ALA A 17 -13.08 -0.76 -20.54
CA ALA A 17 -13.30 -1.73 -21.60
C ALA A 17 -14.49 -1.27 -22.45
N ARG A 18 -14.24 -0.37 -23.40
CA ARG A 18 -15.30 0.28 -24.21
C ARG A 18 -16.22 -0.70 -24.95
N PHE A 19 -15.72 -1.88 -25.32
CA PHE A 19 -16.43 -2.84 -26.16
C PHE A 19 -16.90 -4.09 -25.41
N ALA A 20 -16.81 -4.10 -24.08
CA ALA A 20 -17.31 -5.23 -23.32
C ALA A 20 -18.84 -5.30 -23.34
N ASP A 21 -19.39 -6.49 -23.10
CA ASP A 21 -20.82 -6.78 -23.26
C ASP A 21 -21.64 -6.58 -21.97
N GLY A 22 -21.04 -5.91 -20.98
CA GLY A 22 -21.66 -5.58 -19.71
C GLY A 22 -21.85 -6.78 -18.78
N PRO A 23 -22.57 -6.56 -17.65
CA PRO A 23 -22.84 -7.62 -16.68
C PRO A 23 -23.57 -8.79 -17.33
N ASP A 24 -23.19 -10.02 -16.98
CA ASP A 24 -23.76 -11.27 -17.53
C ASP A 24 -23.59 -11.48 -19.05
N GLU A 25 -22.77 -10.65 -19.72
CA GLU A 25 -22.47 -10.73 -21.15
C GLU A 25 -23.72 -10.59 -22.05
N ASP A 26 -24.75 -9.87 -21.59
CA ASP A 26 -26.07 -9.81 -22.25
C ASP A 26 -26.30 -8.56 -23.12
N ARG A 27 -25.38 -7.58 -23.12
CA ARG A 27 -25.52 -6.28 -23.80
C ARG A 27 -24.31 -5.94 -24.66
N ASN A 28 -24.38 -6.30 -25.93
CA ASN A 28 -23.34 -6.01 -26.91
C ASN A 28 -22.79 -4.57 -26.83
N PHE A 29 -21.48 -4.45 -26.62
CA PHE A 29 -20.74 -3.18 -26.56
C PHE A 29 -21.26 -2.15 -25.53
N ALA A 30 -21.90 -2.60 -24.44
CA ALA A 30 -22.33 -1.72 -23.35
C ALA A 30 -21.17 -0.98 -22.67
N GLY A 31 -20.00 -1.59 -22.69
CA GLY A 31 -18.79 -1.10 -22.04
C GLY A 31 -18.76 -1.35 -20.55
N GLU A 32 -17.56 -1.45 -20.00
CA GLU A 32 -17.32 -1.71 -18.58
C GLU A 32 -16.16 -0.86 -18.05
N ALA A 33 -16.12 -0.67 -16.74
CA ALA A 33 -15.02 -0.05 -16.03
C ALA A 33 -14.58 -0.95 -14.88
N TYR A 34 -13.28 -1.17 -14.77
CA TYR A 34 -12.66 -2.02 -13.77
C TYR A 34 -11.77 -1.18 -12.87
N VAL A 35 -11.86 -1.43 -11.57
CA VAL A 35 -10.92 -0.91 -10.57
C VAL A 35 -10.05 -2.07 -10.10
N ILE A 36 -8.74 -1.91 -10.24
CA ILE A 36 -7.76 -2.84 -9.71
C ILE A 36 -7.16 -2.18 -8.48
N PHE A 37 -7.44 -2.74 -7.32
CA PHE A 37 -6.92 -2.21 -6.07
C PHE A 37 -5.42 -2.46 -5.96
N GLY A 38 -4.70 -1.41 -5.55
CA GLY A 38 -3.29 -1.50 -5.21
C GLY A 38 -3.05 -2.48 -4.06
N VAL A 39 -1.80 -2.93 -3.92
CA VAL A 39 -1.40 -3.75 -2.77
C VAL A 39 -0.62 -2.90 -1.78
N ILE A 40 -1.05 -2.91 -0.51
CA ILE A 40 -0.38 -2.15 0.53
C ILE A 40 1.04 -2.70 0.72
N SER A 41 2.05 -1.89 0.36
CA SER A 41 3.44 -2.20 0.65
C SER A 41 3.81 -1.70 2.05
N HIS A 42 3.59 -2.52 3.07
CA HIS A 42 4.08 -2.24 4.43
C HIS A 42 5.62 -2.36 4.50
N SER A 43 6.36 -1.35 4.04
CA SER A 43 7.79 -1.22 4.36
C SER A 43 7.98 -0.41 5.65
N ALA A 44 7.38 -0.88 6.74
CA ALA A 44 7.61 -0.32 8.07
C ALA A 44 8.87 -0.95 8.68
N ALA A 45 10.03 -0.32 8.46
CA ALA A 45 11.21 -0.63 9.25
C ALA A 45 11.00 -0.11 10.69
N ARG A 46 10.68 -1.01 11.61
CA ARG A 46 10.61 -0.70 13.04
C ARG A 46 12.02 -0.43 13.57
N LEU A 47 12.29 0.80 13.99
CA LEU A 47 13.52 1.13 14.70
C LEU A 47 13.42 0.57 16.14
N ILE A 48 13.95 -0.63 16.36
CA ILE A 48 13.95 -1.29 17.68
C ILE A 48 14.92 -0.59 18.64
N TRP A 49 15.84 0.25 18.14
CA TRP A 49 16.74 1.02 18.99
C TRP A 49 17.40 2.21 18.27
N ARG A 50 17.54 3.34 18.97
CA ARG A 50 18.34 4.49 18.55
C ARG A 50 19.29 4.87 19.69
N ALA A 51 20.58 4.55 19.60
CA ALA A 51 21.55 5.21 20.48
C ALA A 51 21.80 6.62 20.00
N THR A 52 21.54 7.58 20.86
CA THR A 52 22.41 8.75 20.95
C THR A 52 23.73 8.31 21.56
N ARG A 53 24.86 8.69 20.95
CA ARG A 53 26.21 8.37 21.46
C ARG A 53 26.28 8.71 22.95
N PRO A 54 26.66 7.78 23.85
CA PRO A 54 26.88 8.13 25.24
C PRO A 54 28.08 9.07 25.32
N THR A 55 27.90 10.24 25.93
CA THR A 55 28.99 11.19 26.19
C THR A 55 29.87 10.77 27.39
N SER A 56 29.66 9.57 27.94
CA SER A 56 30.37 9.07 29.12
C SER A 56 30.98 7.68 28.88
N PRO A 57 32.29 7.48 29.13
CA PRO A 57 32.99 6.20 28.95
C PRO A 57 32.50 5.03 29.83
N SER A 58 31.67 5.28 30.84
CA SER A 58 31.28 4.26 31.83
C SER A 58 29.90 3.60 31.57
N MET A 59 29.14 4.02 30.56
CA MET A 59 27.79 3.51 30.33
C MET A 59 27.81 2.22 29.51
N ARG A 60 27.50 1.07 30.14
CA ARG A 60 27.31 -0.20 29.44
C ARG A 60 25.88 -0.27 28.86
N PRO A 61 25.70 -0.55 27.57
CA PRO A 61 24.37 -0.73 27.00
C PRO A 61 23.67 -1.91 27.67
N ARG A 62 22.47 -1.70 28.20
CA ARG A 62 21.61 -2.77 28.70
C ARG A 62 20.67 -3.20 27.58
N THR A 63 20.87 -4.42 27.08
CA THR A 63 19.87 -5.08 26.24
C THR A 63 18.73 -5.55 27.15
N VAL A 64 17.54 -4.98 27.00
CA VAL A 64 16.31 -5.57 27.54
C VAL A 64 15.62 -6.25 26.36
N ILE A 65 15.67 -7.58 26.32
CA ILE A 65 14.91 -8.38 25.36
C ILE A 65 13.51 -8.56 25.97
N ALA A 66 12.47 -8.14 25.24
CA ALA A 66 11.07 -8.43 25.53
C ALA A 66 10.49 -9.20 24.35
#